data_AF-A0A329M3Z2-F1
#
_entry.id   AF-A0A329M3Z2-F1
#
_cell.length_a   1.000
_cell.length_b   1.000
_cell.length_c   1.000
_cell.angle_alpha   90.00
_cell.angle_beta   90.00
_cell.angle_gamma   90.00
#
_symmetry.space_group_name_H-M   'P 1'
#
loop_
_entity.id
_entity.type
_entity.pdbx_description
1 polymer ?
#
loop_
_entity_poly.entity_id
_entity_poly.type
_entity_poly.pdbx_seq_one_letter_code
_entity_poly.pdbx_strand_id
1 'polypeptide(L)'
;MKTLLEFFIENFGFLYVDPRYRITDSVTSGIPTINAGLNLTGPLLSWSLDNDRGILGFAVAPTELAGSPDNWFRISLIRQHLDDYDELNRADPVEKATWTRTNLARIEEMFSSANAQRSCEELIALRKAQADKYFGPPIT
;
A
#
# COMPACT_ATOMS: atom_id res chain seq x y z
N MET A 1 4.43 -3.87 -18.13
CA MET A 1 5.34 -3.02 -17.32
C MET A 1 5.18 -1.53 -17.62
N LYS A 2 5.08 -1.10 -18.89
CA LYS A 2 4.98 0.33 -19.28
C LYS A 2 3.94 1.11 -18.45
N THR A 3 2.68 0.65 -18.41
CA THR A 3 1.60 1.35 -17.70
C THR A 3 1.87 1.49 -16.20
N LEU A 4 2.47 0.47 -15.57
CA LEU A 4 2.83 0.53 -14.16
C LEU A 4 3.93 1.57 -13.90
N LEU A 5 4.95 1.64 -14.76
CA LEU A 5 6.04 2.61 -14.62
C LEU A 5 5.59 4.04 -14.89
N GLU A 6 4.71 4.27 -15.88
CA GLU A 6 4.11 5.59 -16.12
C GLU A 6 3.34 6.06 -14.89
N PHE A 7 2.47 5.20 -14.35
CA PHE A 7 1.76 5.48 -13.10
C PHE A 7 2.72 5.76 -11.93
N PHE A 8 3.75 4.93 -11.76
CA PHE A 8 4.75 5.09 -10.71
C PHE A 8 5.49 6.43 -10.81
N ILE A 9 5.96 6.82 -12.00
CA ILE A 9 6.68 8.09 -12.19
C ILE A 9 5.75 9.28 -11.92
N GLU A 10 4.53 9.25 -12.44
CA GLU A 10 3.57 10.35 -12.30
C GLU A 10 3.08 10.55 -10.86
N ASN A 11 2.86 9.45 -10.13
CA ASN A 11 2.16 9.50 -8.84
C ASN A 11 3.09 9.24 -7.64
N PHE A 12 4.13 8.43 -7.83
CA PHE A 12 5.11 8.02 -6.81
C PHE A 12 6.52 8.50 -7.13
N GLY A 13 6.69 9.42 -8.09
CA GLY A 13 7.99 10.02 -8.41
C GLY A 13 8.70 10.62 -7.19
N PHE A 14 7.96 11.04 -6.17
CA PHE A 14 8.53 11.50 -4.89
C PHE A 14 9.31 10.41 -4.13
N LEU A 15 8.94 9.13 -4.27
CA LEU A 15 9.72 8.01 -3.73
C LEU A 15 10.94 7.72 -4.59
N TYR A 16 10.83 7.86 -5.92
CA TYR A 16 11.94 7.62 -6.84
C TYR A 16 13.10 8.60 -6.65
N VAL A 17 12.78 9.88 -6.37
CA VAL A 17 13.79 10.93 -6.17
C VAL A 17 14.35 10.97 -4.74
N ASP A 18 13.73 10.29 -3.78
CA ASP A 18 14.26 10.18 -2.42
C ASP A 18 15.32 9.07 -2.37
N PRO A 19 16.60 9.40 -2.12
CA PRO A 19 17.69 8.43 -2.14
C PRO A 19 17.60 7.36 -1.05
N ARG A 20 16.71 7.54 -0.06
CA ARG A 20 16.44 6.56 0.99
C ARG A 20 15.63 5.37 0.46
N TYR A 21 14.87 5.55 -0.61
CA TYR A 21 14.10 4.49 -1.25
C TYR A 21 14.86 3.88 -2.42
N ARG A 22 14.78 2.54 -2.54
CA ARG A 22 15.36 1.80 -3.66
C ARG A 22 14.35 0.83 -4.22
N ILE A 23 14.33 0.68 -5.54
CA ILE A 23 13.64 -0.44 -6.18
C ILE A 23 14.41 -1.71 -5.79
N THR A 24 13.72 -2.65 -5.15
CA THR A 24 14.32 -3.89 -4.63
C THR A 24 13.89 -5.12 -5.40
N ASP A 25 12.72 -5.07 -6.03
CA ASP A 25 12.24 -6.15 -6.89
C ASP A 25 11.32 -5.60 -7.99
N SER A 26 11.25 -6.31 -9.11
CA SER A 26 10.33 -6.01 -10.20
C SER A 26 10.00 -7.27 -10.99
N VAL A 27 8.75 -7.38 -11.44
CA VAL A 27 8.27 -8.52 -12.21
C VAL A 27 7.40 -8.06 -13.37
N THR A 28 7.46 -8.76 -14.51
CA THR A 28 6.52 -8.52 -15.60
C THR A 28 6.27 -9.77 -16.43
N SER A 29 5.03 -9.91 -16.90
CA SER A 29 4.66 -10.89 -17.93
C SER A 29 5.21 -10.58 -19.33
N GLY A 30 5.83 -9.41 -19.53
CA GLY A 30 6.22 -8.89 -20.85
C GLY A 30 5.11 -8.14 -21.57
N ILE A 31 3.85 -8.21 -21.11
CA ILE A 31 2.75 -7.42 -21.67
C ILE A 31 2.88 -5.97 -21.18
N PRO A 32 2.85 -4.96 -22.08
CA PRO A 32 3.05 -3.57 -21.68
C PRO A 32 2.02 -3.05 -20.67
N THR A 33 0.76 -3.45 -20.82
CA THR A 33 -0.41 -2.86 -20.17
C THR A 33 -0.86 -3.55 -18.89
N ILE A 34 -0.40 -4.78 -18.62
CA ILE A 34 -0.90 -5.61 -17.51
C ILE A 34 0.19 -6.51 -16.93
N ASN A 35 -0.12 -7.12 -15.78
CA ASN A 35 0.63 -8.17 -15.11
C ASN A 35 2.09 -7.77 -14.92
N ALA A 36 2.27 -6.73 -14.11
CA ALA A 36 3.57 -6.21 -13.70
C ALA A 36 3.53 -5.84 -12.22
N GLY A 37 4.69 -5.89 -11.57
CA GLY A 37 4.87 -5.50 -10.17
C GLY A 37 6.20 -4.79 -9.96
N LEU A 38 6.23 -3.90 -8.98
CA LEU A 38 7.39 -3.10 -8.60
C LEU A 38 7.40 -2.94 -7.08
N ASN A 39 8.49 -3.34 -6.44
CA ASN A 39 8.68 -3.15 -5.02
C ASN A 39 9.76 -2.12 -4.75
N LEU A 40 9.50 -1.24 -3.79
CA LEU A 40 10.46 -0.29 -3.26
C LEU A 40 10.65 -0.51 -1.77
N THR A 41 11.86 -0.32 -1.29
CA THR A 41 12.19 -0.42 0.12
C THR A 41 12.91 0.85 0.55
N GLY A 42 12.37 1.50 1.58
CA GLY A 42 12.99 2.59 2.30
C GLY A 42 13.39 2.16 3.71
N PRO A 43 13.76 3.12 4.59
CA PRO A 43 14.17 2.83 5.96
C PRO A 43 12.99 2.45 6.87
N LEU A 44 11.84 3.13 6.71
CA LEU A 44 10.65 2.90 7.53
C LEU A 44 9.57 2.13 6.79
N LEU A 45 9.40 2.41 5.49
CA LEU A 45 8.31 1.87 4.68
C LEU A 45 8.83 1.08 3.49
N SER A 46 8.18 -0.05 3.22
CA SER A 46 8.27 -0.78 1.97
C SER A 46 6.98 -0.61 1.19
N TRP A 47 7.09 -0.49 -0.12
CA TRP A 47 6.00 -0.27 -1.06
C TRP A 47 5.94 -1.41 -2.05
N SER A 48 4.73 -1.84 -2.37
CA SER A 48 4.46 -2.75 -3.47
C SER A 48 3.44 -2.09 -4.36
N LEU A 49 3.78 -1.96 -5.64
CA LEU A 49 2.90 -1.46 -6.68
C LEU A 49 2.70 -2.55 -7.70
N ASP A 50 1.46 -2.75 -8.13
CA ASP A 50 1.10 -3.77 -9.09
C ASP A 50 0.12 -3.24 -10.14
N ASN A 51 0.15 -3.89 -11.29
CA ASN A 51 -0.89 -3.81 -12.29
C ASN A 51 -1.34 -5.24 -12.57
N ASP A 52 -2.36 -5.69 -11.86
CA ASP A 52 -2.98 -7.00 -12.09
C ASP A 52 -4.17 -6.86 -13.04
N ARG A 53 -4.08 -7.47 -14.22
CA ARG A 53 -5.14 -7.44 -15.25
C ARG A 53 -5.67 -6.04 -15.59
N GLY A 54 -4.83 -5.01 -15.50
CA GLY A 54 -5.18 -3.62 -15.80
C GLY A 54 -5.64 -2.81 -14.59
N ILE A 55 -5.72 -3.44 -13.41
CA ILE A 55 -6.09 -2.78 -12.17
C ILE A 55 -4.80 -2.38 -11.45
N LEU A 56 -4.60 -1.07 -11.28
CA LEU A 56 -3.45 -0.53 -10.54
C LEU A 56 -3.71 -0.63 -9.04
N GLY A 57 -2.83 -1.37 -8.36
CA GLY A 57 -2.83 -1.59 -6.92
C GLY A 57 -1.55 -1.07 -6.28
N PHE A 58 -1.64 -0.72 -5.00
CA PHE A 58 -0.47 -0.48 -4.18
C PHE A 58 -0.75 -0.70 -2.69
N ALA A 59 0.27 -1.19 -2.01
CA ALA A 59 0.26 -1.49 -0.59
C ALA A 59 1.56 -1.02 0.08
N VAL A 60 1.46 -0.81 1.40
CA VAL A 60 2.55 -0.37 2.26
C VAL A 60 2.71 -1.33 3.42
N ALA A 61 3.95 -1.59 3.79
CA ALA A 61 4.31 -2.29 5.01
C ALA A 61 5.40 -1.50 5.76
N PRO A 62 5.45 -1.57 7.10
CA PRO A 62 6.64 -1.18 7.83
C PRO A 62 7.80 -2.08 7.40
N THR A 63 8.93 -1.48 7.00
CA THR A 63 10.06 -2.22 6.41
C THR A 63 10.55 -3.36 7.29
N GLU A 64 10.62 -3.14 8.61
CA GLU A 64 11.09 -4.14 9.57
C GLU A 64 10.14 -5.36 9.70
N LEU A 65 8.85 -5.21 9.35
CA LEU A 65 7.86 -6.30 9.40
C LEU A 65 7.35 -6.73 8.01
N ALA A 66 7.93 -6.20 6.94
CA ALA A 66 7.52 -6.46 5.55
C ALA A 66 7.73 -7.91 5.09
N GLY A 67 8.49 -8.70 5.85
CA GLY A 67 8.66 -10.14 5.61
C GLY A 67 7.39 -10.97 5.85
N SER A 68 6.40 -10.43 6.57
CA SER A 68 5.10 -11.06 6.75
C SER A 68 4.10 -10.57 5.70
N PRO A 69 3.45 -11.46 4.92
CA PRO A 69 2.42 -11.08 3.96
C PRO A 69 1.24 -10.32 4.58
N ASP A 70 0.91 -10.61 5.84
CA ASP A 70 -0.22 -9.99 6.54
C ASP A 70 0.00 -8.51 6.89
N ASN A 71 1.26 -8.05 6.84
CA ASN A 71 1.65 -6.68 7.17
C ASN A 71 1.67 -5.74 5.95
N TRP A 72 1.16 -6.19 4.82
CA TRP A 72 0.99 -5.37 3.63
C TRP A 72 -0.43 -4.83 3.56
N PHE A 73 -0.56 -3.51 3.73
CA PHE A 73 -1.84 -2.85 3.86
C PHE A 73 -2.14 -1.95 2.66
N ARG A 74 -3.37 -2.05 2.15
CA ARG A 74 -3.87 -1.13 1.12
C ARG A 74 -4.05 0.26 1.71
N ILE A 75 -3.82 1.28 0.89
CA ILE A 75 -3.98 2.68 1.31
C ILE A 75 -5.39 3.00 1.78
N SER A 76 -6.44 2.37 1.24
CA SER A 76 -7.81 2.58 1.72
C SER A 76 -7.99 2.19 3.20
N LEU A 77 -7.35 1.10 3.63
CA LEU A 77 -7.42 0.63 5.02
C LEU A 77 -6.64 1.56 5.95
N ILE A 78 -5.46 2.03 5.52
CA ILE A 78 -4.66 3.01 6.26
C ILE A 78 -5.42 4.33 6.38
N ARG A 79 -6.01 4.82 5.29
CA ARG A 79 -6.83 6.03 5.28
C ARG A 79 -8.05 5.90 6.18
N GLN A 80 -8.71 4.74 6.20
CA GLN A 80 -9.80 4.49 7.13
C GLN A 80 -9.33 4.57 8.59
N HIS A 81 -8.22 3.93 8.91
CA HIS A 81 -7.67 3.96 10.27
C HIS A 81 -7.27 5.38 10.70
N LEU A 82 -6.68 6.18 9.81
CA LEU A 82 -6.19 7.52 10.13
C LEU A 82 -7.24 8.63 10.08
N ASP A 83 -8.25 8.51 9.21
CA ASP A 83 -9.20 9.58 8.89
C ASP A 83 -10.67 9.17 9.08
N ASP A 84 -10.97 7.96 9.58
CA ASP A 84 -12.32 7.36 9.61
C ASP A 84 -13.01 7.36 8.23
N TYR A 85 -12.20 7.21 7.18
CA TYR A 85 -12.66 7.20 5.80
C TYR A 85 -13.50 5.95 5.49
N ASP A 86 -14.70 6.13 4.96
CA ASP A 86 -15.55 5.03 4.50
C ASP A 86 -14.94 4.37 3.26
N GLU A 87 -14.48 3.13 3.42
CA GLU A 87 -13.86 2.35 2.35
C GLU A 87 -14.79 2.00 1.18
N LEU A 88 -16.11 2.13 1.36
CA LEU A 88 -17.07 2.00 0.26
C LEU A 88 -16.91 3.13 -0.77
N ASN A 89 -16.27 4.23 -0.38
CA ASN A 89 -15.87 5.27 -1.31
C ASN A 89 -14.70 4.77 -2.17
N ARG A 90 -15.05 4.35 -3.39
CA ARG A 90 -14.12 3.85 -4.40
C ARG A 90 -13.29 4.98 -5.00
N ALA A 91 -12.34 5.49 -4.23
CA ALA A 91 -11.29 6.37 -4.72
C ALA A 91 -10.47 5.67 -5.81
N ASP A 92 -10.21 6.37 -6.90
CA ASP A 92 -9.36 5.87 -7.98
C ASP A 92 -7.88 5.80 -7.53
N PRO A 93 -7.00 5.13 -8.29
CA PRO A 93 -5.59 5.00 -7.94
C PRO A 93 -4.83 6.33 -7.81
N VAL A 94 -5.19 7.35 -8.60
CA VAL A 94 -4.53 8.67 -8.59
C VAL A 94 -4.93 9.47 -7.35
N GLU A 95 -6.21 9.44 -6.97
CA GLU A 95 -6.69 10.05 -5.72
C GLU A 95 -5.99 9.41 -4.51
N LYS A 96 -5.92 8.07 -4.47
CA LYS A 96 -5.23 7.36 -3.40
C LYS A 96 -3.76 7.72 -3.32
N ALA A 97 -3.07 7.85 -4.46
CA ALA A 97 -1.67 8.23 -4.49
C ALA A 97 -1.46 9.68 -4.03
N THR A 98 -2.36 10.60 -4.43
CA THR A 98 -2.35 11.99 -4.00
C THR A 98 -2.55 12.12 -2.48
N TRP A 99 -3.52 11.40 -1.93
CA TRP A 99 -3.74 11.35 -0.48
C TRP A 99 -2.50 10.78 0.23
N THR A 100 -1.92 9.71 -0.30
CA THR A 100 -0.72 9.07 0.27
C THR A 100 0.45 10.04 0.32
N ARG A 101 0.72 10.76 -0.78
CA ARG A 101 1.77 11.78 -0.83
C ARG A 101 1.57 12.87 0.20
N THR A 102 0.33 13.33 0.37
CA THR A 102 -0.01 14.41 1.32
C THR A 102 0.08 13.96 2.77
N ASN A 103 -0.09 12.66 3.03
CA ASN A 103 -0.12 12.09 4.38
C ASN A 103 1.10 11.20 4.69
N LEU A 104 2.15 11.24 3.87
CA LEU A 104 3.30 10.34 4.01
C LEU A 104 3.90 10.37 5.43
N ALA A 105 4.07 11.56 6.00
CA ALA A 105 4.61 11.71 7.36
C ALA A 105 3.72 11.05 8.43
N ARG A 106 2.39 11.06 8.27
CA ARG A 106 1.47 10.37 9.20
C ARG A 106 1.57 8.85 9.06
N ILE A 107 1.77 8.37 7.83
CA ILE A 107 2.00 6.95 7.55
C ILE A 107 3.35 6.50 8.13
N GLU A 108 4.39 7.31 7.96
CA GLU A 108 5.72 7.06 8.56
C GLU A 108 5.67 7.05 10.08
N GLU A 109 4.93 7.95 10.72
CA GLU A 109 4.76 7.99 12.18
C GLU A 109 4.00 6.76 12.71
N MET A 110 2.91 6.38 12.03
CA MET A 110 2.14 5.17 12.33
C MET A 110 3.02 3.91 12.25
N PHE A 111 3.92 3.85 11.26
CA PHE A 111 4.84 2.72 11.05
C PHE A 111 6.27 2.97 11.57
N SER A 112 6.46 3.92 12.47
CA SER A 112 7.74 4.10 13.16
C SER A 112 8.04 2.86 14.01
N SER A 113 9.32 2.56 14.28
CA SER A 113 9.70 1.35 15.04
C SER A 113 9.04 1.24 16.43
N ALA A 114 8.62 2.36 17.03
CA ALA A 114 7.90 2.37 18.30
C ALA A 114 6.42 1.95 18.17
N ASN A 115 5.82 2.11 16.99
CA ASN A 115 4.38 1.93 16.75
C ASN A 115 4.08 0.80 15.75
N ALA A 116 5.03 0.41 14.90
CA ALA A 116 4.81 -0.48 13.75
C ALA A 116 4.05 -1.77 14.10
N GLN A 117 4.48 -2.47 15.14
CA GLN A 117 3.82 -3.71 15.58
C GLN A 117 2.35 -3.47 15.98
N ARG A 118 2.10 -2.45 16.81
CA ARG A 118 0.76 -2.08 17.27
C ARG A 118 -0.12 -1.67 16.10
N SER A 119 0.38 -0.82 15.22
CA SER A 119 -0.37 -0.36 14.05
C SER A 119 -0.67 -1.49 13.07
N CYS A 120 0.24 -2.45 12.88
CA CYS A 120 -0.07 -3.66 12.12
C CYS A 120 -1.22 -4.45 12.75
N GLU A 121 -1.19 -4.67 14.06
CA GLU A 121 -2.25 -5.38 14.79
C GLU A 121 -3.60 -4.66 14.67
N GLU A 122 -3.62 -3.34 14.81
CA GLU A 122 -4.82 -2.51 14.64
C GLU A 122 -5.38 -2.59 13.22
N LEU A 123 -4.54 -2.51 12.19
CA LEU A 123 -4.96 -2.64 10.79
C LEU A 123 -5.43 -4.05 10.45
N ILE A 124 -4.80 -5.09 11.01
CA ILE A 124 -5.27 -6.49 10.87
C ILE A 124 -6.65 -6.64 11.52
N ALA A 125 -6.84 -6.11 12.72
CA ALA A 125 -8.13 -6.13 13.41
C ALA A 125 -9.21 -5.37 12.63
N LEU A 126 -8.87 -4.20 12.07
CA LEU A 126 -9.78 -3.42 11.22
C LEU A 126 -10.21 -4.20 9.98
N ARG A 127 -9.27 -4.82 9.27
CA ARG A 127 -9.56 -5.67 8.10
C ARG A 127 -10.48 -6.85 8.45
N LYS A 128 -10.27 -7.49 9.62
CA LYS A 128 -11.16 -8.56 10.11
C LYS A 128 -12.56 -8.03 10.40
N ALA A 129 -12.67 -6.90 11.09
CA ALA A 129 -13.96 -6.28 11.39
C ALA A 129 -14.73 -5.90 10.11
N GLN A 130 -14.03 -5.42 9.07
CA GLN A 130 -14.64 -5.19 7.76
C GLN A 130 -15.11 -6.50 7.12
N ALA A 131 -14.28 -7.54 7.12
CA ALA A 131 -14.66 -8.83 6.57
C ALA A 131 -15.94 -9.37 7.25
N ASP A 132 -16.00 -9.32 8.57
CA ASP A 132 -17.18 -9.72 9.34
C ASP A 132 -18.40 -8.84 9.01
N LYS A 133 -18.22 -7.52 8.87
CA LYS A 133 -19.28 -6.57 8.52
C LYS A 133 -19.89 -6.85 7.14
N TYR A 134 -19.07 -7.16 6.14
CA TYR A 134 -19.52 -7.27 4.74
C TYR A 134 -19.85 -8.71 4.32
N PHE A 135 -19.23 -9.72 4.93
CA PHE A 135 -19.37 -11.12 4.53
C PHE A 135 -19.88 -12.03 5.66
N GLY A 136 -20.05 -11.50 6.87
CA GLY A 136 -20.41 -12.28 8.06
C GLY A 136 -19.19 -12.98 8.69
N PRO A 137 -19.34 -13.48 9.92
CA PRO A 137 -18.26 -14.19 10.60
C PRO A 137 -17.92 -15.51 9.90
N PRO A 138 -16.69 -16.03 10.09
CA PRO A 138 -16.32 -17.35 9.59
C PRO A 138 -17.31 -18.42 10.08
N ILE A 139 -17.76 -19.29 9.17
CA ILE A 139 -18.58 -20.44 9.54
C ILE A 139 -17.66 -21.44 10.25
N THR A 140 -17.84 -21.60 11.56
CA THR A 140 -17.12 -22.55 12.42
C THR A 140 -17.65 -23.97 12.27
#